data_AF-A0A2U2P9S2-F1
#
_entry.id   AF-A0A2U2P9S2-F1
#
_cell.length_a   1.000
_cell.length_b   1.000
_cell.length_c   1.000
_cell.angle_alpha   90.00
_cell.angle_beta   90.00
_cell.angle_gamma   90.00
#
_symmetry.space_group_name_H-M   'P 1'
#
loop_
_entity.id
_entity.type
_entity.pdbx_description
1 polymer ?
#
loop_
_entity_poly.entity_id
_entity_poly.type
_entity_poly.pdbx_seq_one_letter_code
_entity_poly.pdbx_strand_id
1 'polypeptide(L)' 'MLTEMQDRLEVIDYLIKSKSTGTPKRFAERLDISERRLYELLNEMRELGAPISYNRYRSTYYYKEKGGFRLGFIKDR' A
#
# COMPACT_ATOMS: atom_id res chain seq x y z
N MET A 1 8.23 5.61 -18.40
CA MET A 1 7.86 6.92 -17.83
C MET A 1 6.36 7.26 -17.95
N LEU A 2 5.46 6.28 -18.10
CA LEU A 2 4.00 6.44 -17.89
C LEU A 2 3.43 5.37 -16.92
N THR A 3 4.28 4.45 -16.44
CA THR A 3 3.90 3.26 -15.66
C THR A 3 4.26 3.36 -14.17
N GLU A 4 5.20 4.21 -13.77
CA GLU A 4 5.76 4.20 -12.41
C GLU A 4 4.75 4.45 -11.28
N MET A 5 3.68 5.22 -11.54
CA MET A 5 2.64 5.47 -10.53
C MET A 5 1.71 4.27 -10.33
N GLN A 6 1.34 3.59 -11.43
CA GLN A 6 0.51 2.39 -11.38
C GLN A 6 1.28 1.23 -10.76
N ASP A 7 2.54 1.04 -11.18
CA ASP A 7 3.43 -0.01 -10.69
C ASP A 7 3.63 0.08 -9.16
N ARG A 8 3.79 1.30 -8.63
CA ARG A 8 3.96 1.51 -7.17
C ARG A 8 2.73 1.07 -6.37
N LEU A 9 1.52 1.39 -6.84
CA LEU A 9 0.29 1.02 -6.12
C LEU A 9 0.08 -0.50 -6.13
N GLU A 10 0.37 -1.16 -7.25
CA GLU A 10 0.31 -2.63 -7.35
C GLU A 10 1.34 -3.29 -6.42
N VAL A 11 2.56 -2.76 -6.36
CA VAL A 11 3.59 -3.23 -5.42
C VAL A 11 3.12 -3.07 -3.97
N ILE A 12 2.51 -1.95 -3.61
CA ILE A 12 1.96 -1.70 -2.28
C ILE A 12 0.84 -2.71 -1.95
N ASP A 13 -0.14 -2.87 -2.83
CA ASP A 13 -1.24 -3.84 -2.66
C ASP A 13 -0.68 -5.26 -2.43
N TYR A 14 0.26 -5.66 -3.30
CA TYR A 14 0.91 -6.96 -3.22
C TYR A 14 1.60 -7.16 -1.86
N LEU A 15 2.45 -6.22 -1.44
CA LEU A 15 3.23 -6.33 -0.20
C LEU A 15 2.34 -6.31 1.05
N ILE A 16 1.24 -5.57 1.06
CA ILE A 16 0.27 -5.55 2.17
C ILE A 16 -0.51 -6.88 2.21
N LYS A 17 -0.91 -7.43 1.07
CA LYS A 17 -1.64 -8.71 1.00
C LYS A 17 -0.80 -9.90 1.41
N SER A 18 0.43 -9.95 0.93
CA SER A 18 1.41 -10.97 1.32
C SER A 18 1.92 -10.79 2.76
N LYS A 19 1.61 -9.65 3.40
CA LYS A 19 2.12 -9.28 4.73
C LYS A 19 3.64 -9.29 4.77
N SER A 20 4.26 -8.80 3.70
CA SER A 20 5.70 -8.77 3.51
C SER A 20 6.25 -7.34 3.41
N THR A 21 5.58 -6.35 4.00
CA THR A 21 6.02 -4.95 3.92
C THR A 21 7.30 -4.69 4.73
N GLY A 22 7.50 -5.44 5.81
CA GLY A 22 8.53 -5.11 6.80
C GLY A 22 8.14 -3.91 7.66
N THR A 23 9.12 -3.35 8.37
CA THR A 23 8.97 -2.10 9.13
C THR A 23 8.59 -0.94 8.21
N PRO A 24 7.95 0.13 8.72
CA PRO A 24 7.63 1.31 7.92
C PRO A 24 8.84 1.86 7.16
N LYS A 25 10.02 1.93 7.82
CA LYS A 25 11.30 2.26 7.19
C LYS A 25 11.63 1.38 5.99
N ARG A 26 11.64 0.06 6.15
CA ARG A 26 11.96 -0.89 5.07
C ARG A 26 10.93 -0.83 3.94
N PHE A 27 9.67 -0.58 4.29
CA PHE A 27 8.61 -0.44 3.29
C PHE A 27 8.81 0.83 2.46
N ALA A 28 9.15 1.96 3.10
CA ALA A 28 9.44 3.22 2.43
C ALA A 28 10.68 3.10 1.52
N GLU A 29 11.75 2.47 2.00
CA GLU A 29 12.97 2.18 1.20
C GLU A 29 12.65 1.35 -0.04
N ARG A 30 11.80 0.32 0.07
CA ARG A 30 11.38 -0.52 -1.07
C ARG A 30 10.56 0.23 -2.11
N LEU A 31 9.85 1.28 -1.69
CA LEU A 31 9.04 2.12 -2.57
C LEU A 31 9.82 3.34 -3.09
N ASP A 32 11.09 3.48 -2.70
CA ASP A 32 11.94 4.64 -2.98
C ASP A 32 11.27 5.96 -2.59
N ILE A 33 10.77 6.02 -1.35
CA ILE A 33 10.12 7.20 -0.76
C ILE A 33 10.56 7.40 0.70
N SER A 34 10.27 8.57 1.26
CA SER A 34 10.44 8.81 2.69
C SER A 34 9.36 8.10 3.53
N GLU A 35 9.68 7.78 4.80
CA GLU A 35 8.69 7.24 5.74
C GLU A 35 7.47 8.15 5.89
N ARG A 36 7.69 9.48 5.85
CA ARG A 36 6.59 10.46 5.87
C ARG A 36 5.65 10.26 4.68
N ARG A 37 6.19 10.18 3.46
CA ARG A 37 5.37 9.97 2.25
C ARG A 37 4.65 8.62 2.27
N LEU A 38 5.29 7.58 2.83
CA LEU A 38 4.63 6.30 3.08
C LEU A 38 3.40 6.47 4.00
N TYR A 39 3.53 7.18 5.12
CA TYR A 39 2.41 7.39 6.03
C TYR A 39 1.26 8.18 5.39
N GLU A 40 1.59 9.22 4.62
CA GLU A 40 0.60 10.00 3.85
C GLU A 40 -0.15 9.09 2.87
N LEU A 41 0.57 8.29 2.07
CA LEU A 41 -0.01 7.36 1.11
C LEU A 41 -0.89 6.29 1.77
N LEU A 42 -0.44 5.71 2.88
CA LEU A 42 -1.23 4.75 3.66
C LEU A 42 -2.49 5.40 4.24
N ASN A 43 -2.44 6.70 4.58
CA ASN A 43 -3.61 7.43 5.06
C ASN A 43 -4.59 7.70 3.92
N GLU A 44 -4.11 8.17 2.77
CA GLU A 44 -4.92 8.35 1.55
C GLU A 44 -5.65 7.04 1.17
N MET A 45 -4.94 5.90 1.19
CA MET A 45 -5.57 4.59 0.94
C MET A 45 -6.65 4.23 1.96
N ARG A 46 -6.47 4.55 3.25
CA ARG A 46 -7.48 4.33 4.29
C ARG A 46 -8.70 5.21 4.09
N GLU A 47 -8.50 6.46 3.71
CA GLU A 47 -9.59 7.41 3.40
C GLU A 47 -10.40 6.94 2.18
N LEU A 48 -9.74 6.28 1.22
CA LEU A 48 -10.38 5.61 0.09
C LEU A 48 -10.99 4.22 0.44
N GLY A 49 -11.03 3.85 1.73
CA GLY A 49 -11.71 2.66 2.22
C GLY A 49 -10.84 1.43 2.41
N ALA A 50 -9.52 1.50 2.21
CA ALA A 50 -8.64 0.34 2.42
C ALA A 50 -8.49 0.02 3.92
N PRO A 51 -8.85 -1.17 4.41
CA PRO A 51 -8.82 -1.50 5.84
C PRO A 51 -7.40 -1.90 6.31
N ILE A 52 -6.42 -0.99 6.17
CA ILE A 52 -5.00 -1.23 6.46
C ILE A 52 -4.71 -1.10 7.96
N SER A 53 -4.03 -2.08 8.53
CA SER A 53 -3.48 -2.04 9.89
C SER A 53 -2.01 -2.47 9.92
N TYR A 54 -1.30 -2.14 11.00
CA TYR A 54 0.09 -2.52 11.21
C TYR A 54 0.21 -3.49 12.39
N ASN A 55 0.82 -4.66 12.15
CA ASN A 55 1.17 -5.60 13.19
C ASN A 55 2.62 -5.35 13.65
N ARG A 56 2.79 -4.81 14.85
CA ARG A 56 4.11 -4.50 15.42
C ARG A 56 4.96 -5.76 15.66
N TYR A 57 4.36 -6.84 16.14
CA TYR A 57 5.05 -8.10 16.43
C TYR A 57 5.60 -8.76 15.16
N ARG A 58 4.82 -8.72 14.07
CA ARG A 58 5.22 -9.28 12.77
C ARG A 58 5.94 -8.28 11.87
N SER A 59 6.03 -7.03 12.32
CA SER A 59 6.57 -5.91 11.55
C SER A 59 6.03 -5.87 10.12
N THR A 60 4.71 -5.80 9.97
CA THR A 60 4.09 -5.74 8.63
C THR A 60 2.75 -5.03 8.63
N TYR A 61 2.46 -4.30 7.56
CA TYR A 61 1.11 -3.88 7.23
C TYR A 61 0.32 -5.05 6.65
N TYR A 62 -1.00 -5.01 6.83
CA TYR A 62 -1.94 -6.00 6.32
C TYR A 62 -3.34 -5.40 6.15
N TYR A 63 -4.15 -5.98 5.27
CA TYR A 63 -5.58 -5.70 5.22
C TYR A 63 -6.32 -6.51 6.29
N LYS A 64 -7.21 -5.85 7.05
CA LYS A 64 -8.06 -6.51 8.05
C LYS A 64 -9.09 -7.46 7.41
N GLU A 65 -9.35 -7.30 6.13
CA GLU A 65 -10.30 -8.08 5.35
C GLU A 65 -9.61 -8.70 4.13
N LYS A 66 -10.17 -9.80 3.61
CA LYS A 66 -9.68 -10.38 2.34
C LYS A 66 -10.08 -9.46 1.20
N GLY A 67 -9.10 -8.99 0.44
CA GLY A 67 -9.35 -8.11 -0.71
C GLY A 67 -8.05 -7.59 -1.32
N GLY A 68 -8.18 -6.57 -2.15
CA GLY A 68 -7.07 -5.78 -2.66
C GLY A 68 -7.54 -4.38 -3.00
N PHE A 69 -6.60 -3.45 -3.02
CA PHE A 69 -6.82 -2.06 -3.35
C PHE A 69 -6.42 -1.81 -4.81
N ARG A 70 -7.37 -1.39 -5.63
CA ARG A 70 -7.15 -1.06 -7.04
C ARG A 70 -7.78 0.30 -7.33
N LEU A 71 -7.02 1.17 -7.99
CA LEU A 71 -7.51 2.46 -8.47
C LEU A 71 -7.45 2.45 -10.00
N GLY A 72 -8.53 2.90 -10.64
CA GLY A 72 -8.61 2.96 -12.08
C GLY A 72 -9.89 3.64 -12.53
N PHE A 73 -9.83 4.24 -13.72
CA PHE A 73 -11.03 4.72 -14.39
C PHE A 73 -11.73 3.53 -15.04
N ILE A 74 -12.96 3.22 -14.60
CA ILE A 74 -13.81 2.22 -15.22
C ILE A 74 -14.74 2.97 -16.16
N LYS A 75 -14.63 2.69 -17.46
CA LYS A 75 -15.56 3.23 -18.45
C LYS A 75 -16.88 2.47 -18.34
N ASP A 76 -17.97 3.20 -18.13
CA ASP A 76 -19.32 2.65 -18.20
C ASP A 76 -19.65 2.23 -19.64
N ARG A 77 -20.53 1.23 -19.80
CA ARG A 77 -20.78 0.58 -21.09
C ARG A 77 -21.85 1.28 -21.90
#